data_AF-A0A378W0G5-F1
#
_entry.id   AF-A0A378W0G5-F1
#
_cell.length_a   1.000
_cell.length_b   1.000
_cell.length_c   1.000
_cell.angle_alpha   90.00
_cell.angle_beta   90.00
_cell.angle_gamma   90.00
#
_symmetry.space_group_name_H-M   'P 1'
#
loop_
_entity.id
_entity.type
_entity.pdbx_description
1 polymer ?
#
loop_
_entity_poly.entity_id
_entity_poly.type
_entity_poly.pdbx_seq_one_letter_code
_entity_poly.pdbx_strand_id
1 'polypeptide(L)'
;MYAYEYVQTGRPLGGLLENIINQAVKKLPIPKVMRWGSSTFTFVRPVHGLIVLHGGDVVNVSVLGLQSGNQTLGHRFLSDGEIIIENADSYAAQMRGQGKVVASFAGRKAAIQTALEGQARRLNATVAADEALLDEVTALVEWPVVLEAGFEEHFLAVPQECLI
;
A
#
# COMPACT_ATOMS: atom_id res chain seq x y z
N MET A 1 -43.43 25.65 -11.44
CA MET A 1 -42.58 24.45 -11.50
C MET A 1 -41.49 24.77 -12.53
N TYR A 2 -40.26 25.01 -12.09
CA TYR A 2 -39.16 25.32 -13.00
C TYR A 2 -38.38 24.05 -13.27
N ALA A 3 -38.30 23.63 -14.53
CA ALA A 3 -37.43 22.56 -14.98
C ALA A 3 -36.20 23.18 -15.65
N TYR A 4 -35.02 22.71 -15.28
CA TYR A 4 -33.75 23.11 -15.88
C TYR A 4 -33.14 21.88 -16.58
N GLU A 5 -32.90 22.00 -17.88
CA GLU A 5 -32.22 21.00 -18.68
C GLU A 5 -30.87 21.56 -19.13
N TYR A 6 -29.81 20.77 -18.97
CA TYR A 6 -28.45 21.14 -19.35
C TYR A 6 -27.76 19.97 -20.04
N VAL A 7 -27.05 20.28 -21.13
CA VAL A 7 -26.25 19.31 -21.89
C VAL A 7 -24.79 19.74 -21.79
N GLN A 8 -23.94 18.83 -21.29
CA GLN A 8 -22.50 19.03 -21.23
C GLN A 8 -21.80 18.19 -22.29
N THR A 9 -20.95 18.83 -23.10
CA THR A 9 -20.07 18.11 -24.02
C THR A 9 -19.07 17.27 -23.23
N GLY A 10 -18.91 16.00 -23.63
CA GLY A 10 -17.89 15.12 -23.06
C GLY A 10 -16.48 15.71 -23.21
N ARG A 11 -15.61 15.45 -22.24
CA ARG A 11 -14.21 15.87 -22.27
C ARG A 11 -13.30 14.64 -22.31
N PRO A 12 -12.14 14.70 -22.98
CA PRO A 12 -11.16 13.64 -22.92
C PRO A 12 -10.72 13.34 -21.48
N LEU A 13 -10.51 12.06 -21.16
CA LEU A 13 -10.16 11.59 -19.82
C LEU A 13 -8.93 12.31 -19.24
N GLY A 14 -7.86 12.45 -20.04
CA GLY A 14 -6.63 13.12 -19.61
C GLY A 14 -6.83 14.57 -19.20
N GLY A 15 -7.80 15.28 -19.79
CA GLY A 15 -8.13 16.66 -19.41
C GLY A 15 -8.93 16.79 -18.12
N LEU A 16 -9.36 15.68 -17.53
CA LEU A 16 -10.15 15.65 -16.29
C LEU A 16 -9.38 15.03 -15.11
N LEU A 17 -8.55 14.02 -15.37
CA LEU A 17 -7.94 13.20 -14.33
C LEU A 17 -7.06 13.99 -13.36
N GLU A 18 -6.28 14.96 -13.83
CA GLU A 18 -5.40 15.74 -12.95
C GLU A 18 -6.16 16.41 -11.82
N ASN A 19 -7.27 17.09 -12.13
CA ASN A 19 -8.07 17.78 -11.13
C ASN A 19 -8.75 16.79 -10.17
N ILE A 20 -9.28 15.69 -10.71
CA ILE A 20 -9.92 14.64 -9.90
C ILE A 20 -8.93 14.05 -8.89
N ILE A 21 -7.74 13.67 -9.35
CA ILE A 21 -6.70 13.07 -8.51
C ILE A 21 -6.21 14.09 -7.47
N ASN A 22 -5.95 15.33 -7.86
CA ASN A 22 -5.54 16.38 -6.91
C ASN A 22 -6.60 16.64 -5.83
N GLN A 23 -7.89 16.64 -6.19
CA GLN A 23 -8.97 16.76 -5.21
C GLN A 23 -9.06 15.54 -4.30
N ALA A 24 -8.92 14.34 -4.84
CA ALA A 24 -8.95 13.10 -4.06
C ALA A 24 -7.82 13.08 -3.02
N VAL A 25 -6.59 13.39 -3.44
CA VAL A 25 -5.42 13.45 -2.54
C VAL A 25 -5.62 14.49 -1.43
N LYS A 26 -6.19 15.66 -1.73
CA LYS A 26 -6.49 16.70 -0.74
C LYS A 26 -7.57 16.29 0.28
N LYS A 27 -8.48 15.39 -0.09
CA LYS A 27 -9.60 14.94 0.75
C LYS A 27 -9.26 13.73 1.62
N LEU A 28 -8.06 13.14 1.48
CA LEU A 28 -7.66 12.02 2.30
C LEU A 28 -7.61 12.43 3.79
N PRO A 29 -8.22 11.64 4.69
CA PRO A 29 -8.18 11.93 6.12
C PRO A 29 -6.79 11.61 6.67
N ILE A 30 -5.92 12.62 6.73
CA ILE A 30 -4.54 12.47 7.21
C ILE A 30 -4.43 13.14 8.59
N PRO A 31 -4.35 12.36 9.69
CA PRO A 31 -4.32 12.92 11.05
C PRO A 31 -3.05 13.72 11.33
N LYS A 32 -1.94 13.35 10.67
CA LYS A 32 -0.66 14.05 10.80
C LYS A 32 0.01 14.14 9.44
N VAL A 33 0.10 15.36 8.93
CA VAL A 33 0.80 15.66 7.67
C VAL A 33 2.27 15.96 7.94
N MET A 34 3.11 15.69 6.95
CA MET A 34 4.54 15.98 6.94
C MET A 34 4.89 16.79 5.70
N ARG A 35 5.87 17.68 5.86
CA ARG A 35 6.56 18.38 4.77
C ARG A 35 7.96 17.80 4.66
N TRP A 36 8.54 17.74 3.47
CA TRP A 36 9.86 17.13 3.26
C TRP A 36 10.77 17.97 2.38
N GLY A 37 12.07 17.95 2.69
CA GLY A 37 13.08 18.76 2.02
C GLY A 37 12.76 20.26 2.07
N SER A 38 12.97 20.95 0.96
CA SER A 38 12.61 22.35 0.74
C SER A 38 11.18 22.54 0.19
N SER A 39 10.42 21.47 0.00
CA SER A 39 9.07 21.51 -0.59
C SER A 39 8.06 22.19 0.33
N THR A 40 7.00 22.74 -0.27
CA THR A 40 5.79 23.21 0.44
C THR A 40 4.65 22.20 0.41
N PHE A 41 4.80 21.09 -0.33
CA PHE A 41 3.80 20.02 -0.37
C PHE A 41 3.74 19.27 0.97
N THR A 42 2.53 18.81 1.31
CA THR A 42 2.26 18.07 2.55
C THR A 42 1.49 16.80 2.28
N PHE A 43 1.92 15.70 2.90
CA PHE A 43 1.26 14.39 2.79
C PHE A 43 1.58 13.55 4.03
N VAL A 44 0.99 12.36 4.17
CA VAL A 44 1.22 11.50 5.36
C VAL A 44 2.70 11.08 5.49
N ARG A 45 3.37 10.88 4.35
CA ARG A 45 4.80 10.57 4.22
C ARG A 45 5.34 11.19 2.93
N PRO A 46 6.66 11.40 2.80
CA PRO A 46 7.27 11.81 1.53
C PRO A 46 6.88 10.84 0.42
N VAL A 47 6.45 11.38 -0.72
CA VAL A 47 6.12 10.60 -1.91
C VAL A 47 7.28 10.73 -2.90
N HIS A 48 7.68 9.60 -3.49
CA HIS A 48 8.87 9.54 -4.36
C HIS A 48 8.52 9.30 -5.84
N GLY A 49 7.33 8.80 -6.14
CA GLY A 49 6.90 8.51 -7.49
C GLY A 49 5.39 8.65 -7.63
N LEU A 50 4.96 8.91 -8.87
CA LEU A 50 3.56 9.01 -9.26
C LEU A 50 3.38 8.18 -10.54
N ILE A 51 2.52 7.17 -10.49
CA ILE A 51 2.12 6.41 -11.68
C ILE A 51 0.64 6.69 -11.92
N VAL A 52 0.31 7.13 -13.14
CA VAL A 52 -1.06 7.30 -13.60
C VAL A 52 -1.15 6.72 -15.02
N LEU A 53 -1.82 5.58 -15.13
CA LEU A 53 -1.96 4.84 -16.39
C LEU A 53 -3.42 4.69 -16.77
N HIS A 54 -3.69 4.72 -18.07
CA HIS A 54 -4.97 4.30 -18.65
C HIS A 54 -4.67 3.29 -19.76
N GLY A 55 -4.90 2.00 -19.50
CA GLY A 55 -4.32 0.94 -20.32
C GLY A 55 -2.79 1.00 -20.24
N GLY A 56 -2.12 1.04 -21.40
CA GLY A 56 -0.66 1.22 -21.49
C GLY A 56 -0.20 2.68 -21.55
N ASP A 57 -1.12 3.64 -21.61
CA ASP A 57 -0.78 5.05 -21.80
C ASP A 57 -0.56 5.76 -20.47
N VAL A 58 0.55 6.51 -20.36
CA VAL A 58 0.78 7.43 -19.24
C VAL A 58 -0.13 8.64 -19.39
N VAL A 59 -0.96 8.87 -18.38
CA VAL A 59 -1.79 10.08 -18.31
C VAL A 59 -0.98 11.18 -17.64
N ASN A 60 -0.63 12.21 -18.40
CA ASN A 60 0.17 13.34 -17.91
C ASN A 60 -0.58 14.10 -16.80
N VAL A 61 -0.13 13.93 -15.56
CA VAL A 61 -0.72 14.47 -14.34
C VAL A 61 0.37 14.91 -13.39
N SER A 62 0.20 16.09 -12.79
CA SER A 62 1.06 16.57 -11.70
C SER A 62 0.34 16.53 -10.34
N VAL A 63 0.95 15.87 -9.35
CA VAL A 63 0.42 15.76 -7.98
C VAL A 63 1.56 15.84 -6.98
N LEU A 64 1.41 16.67 -5.93
CA LEU A 64 2.42 16.84 -4.87
C LEU A 64 3.83 17.19 -5.41
N GLY A 65 3.89 17.87 -6.56
CA GLY A 65 5.15 18.24 -7.23
C GLY A 65 5.80 17.13 -8.05
N LEU A 66 5.15 15.96 -8.14
CA LEU A 66 5.60 14.82 -8.94
C LEU A 66 4.86 14.81 -10.28
N GLN A 67 5.59 14.51 -11.34
CA GLN A 67 5.02 14.20 -12.64
C GLN A 67 4.74 12.70 -12.75
N SER A 68 3.62 12.35 -13.36
CA SER A 68 3.23 10.97 -13.62
C SER A 68 4.19 10.29 -14.60
N GLY A 69 4.54 9.04 -14.32
CA GLY A 69 5.24 8.16 -15.25
C GLY A 69 4.70 6.73 -15.17
N ASN A 70 5.50 5.77 -15.59
CA ASN A 70 5.21 4.33 -15.49
C ASN A 70 6.32 3.54 -14.78
N GLN A 71 7.25 4.23 -14.12
CA GLN A 71 8.39 3.63 -13.42
C GLN A 71 8.16 3.63 -11.92
N THR A 72 8.49 2.52 -11.26
CA THR A 72 8.44 2.38 -9.79
C THR A 72 9.59 1.51 -9.30
N LEU A 73 9.79 1.48 -7.99
CA LEU A 73 10.67 0.53 -7.31
C LEU A 73 9.85 -0.56 -6.63
N GLY A 74 10.45 -1.74 -6.47
CA GLY A 74 9.93 -2.82 -5.64
C GLY A 74 10.47 -2.79 -4.20
N HIS A 75 10.44 -3.94 -3.55
CA HIS A 75 10.96 -4.15 -2.21
C HIS A 75 12.47 -3.86 -2.16
N ARG A 76 12.86 -2.95 -1.26
CA ARG A 76 14.21 -2.37 -1.16
C ARG A 76 15.37 -3.38 -1.24
N PHE A 77 15.19 -4.57 -0.68
CA PHE A 77 16.23 -5.60 -0.62
C PHE A 77 15.96 -6.84 -1.47
N LEU A 78 14.74 -7.03 -1.93
CA LEU A 78 14.31 -8.28 -2.57
C LEU A 78 13.99 -8.11 -4.06
N SER A 79 13.95 -6.87 -4.55
CA SER A 79 13.83 -6.55 -5.97
C SER A 79 15.15 -6.02 -6.53
N ASP A 80 15.37 -6.23 -7.83
CA ASP A 80 16.65 -5.94 -8.50
C ASP A 80 16.77 -4.52 -9.06
N GLY A 81 15.77 -3.66 -8.87
CA GLY A 81 15.83 -2.25 -9.28
C GLY A 81 14.49 -1.65 -9.70
N GLU A 82 14.56 -0.74 -10.66
CA GLU A 82 13.41 -0.07 -11.25
C GLU A 82 12.57 -1.04 -12.11
N ILE A 83 11.26 -0.88 -12.01
CA ILE A 83 10.24 -1.67 -12.68
C ILE A 83 9.44 -0.73 -13.56
N ILE A 84 9.40 -1.02 -14.86
CA ILE A 84 8.56 -0.31 -15.83
C ILE A 84 7.22 -1.05 -15.91
N ILE A 85 6.16 -0.38 -15.48
CA ILE A 85 4.80 -0.90 -15.57
C ILE A 85 4.32 -0.76 -17.02
N GLU A 86 3.96 -1.89 -17.62
CA GLU A 86 3.59 -1.94 -19.05
C GLU A 86 2.20 -1.35 -19.27
N ASN A 87 1.26 -1.70 -18.39
CA ASN A 87 -0.10 -1.21 -18.40
C ASN A 87 -0.75 -1.34 -17.02
N ALA A 88 -1.87 -0.65 -16.83
CA ALA A 88 -2.61 -0.61 -15.57
C ALA A 88 -2.97 -2.01 -15.04
N ASP A 89 -3.40 -2.93 -15.91
CA ASP A 89 -3.87 -4.27 -15.50
C ASP A 89 -2.71 -5.19 -15.08
N SER A 90 -1.53 -5.00 -15.68
CA SER A 90 -0.32 -5.77 -15.37
C SER A 90 0.35 -5.38 -14.05
N TYR A 91 0.03 -4.21 -13.49
CA TYR A 91 0.69 -3.65 -12.31
C TYR A 91 0.83 -4.65 -11.16
N ALA A 92 -0.27 -5.29 -10.73
CA ALA A 92 -0.23 -6.18 -9.59
C ALA A 92 0.62 -7.43 -9.84
N ALA A 93 0.61 -7.96 -11.07
CA ALA A 93 1.39 -9.12 -11.45
C ALA A 93 2.89 -8.78 -11.55
N GLN A 94 3.23 -7.64 -12.17
CA GLN A 94 4.61 -7.17 -12.28
C GLN A 94 5.21 -6.86 -10.90
N MET A 95 4.47 -6.16 -10.03
CA MET A 95 4.91 -5.87 -8.67
C MET A 95 5.13 -7.15 -7.85
N ARG A 96 4.29 -8.17 -8.04
CA ARG A 96 4.46 -9.46 -7.36
C ARG A 96 5.68 -10.22 -7.87
N GLY A 97 5.84 -10.31 -9.19
CA GLY A 97 6.89 -11.10 -9.84
C GLY A 97 8.28 -10.47 -9.72
N GLN A 98 8.38 -9.19 -10.06
CA GLN A 98 9.65 -8.45 -10.14
C GLN A 98 9.91 -7.64 -8.87
N GLY A 99 8.87 -7.02 -8.32
CA GLY A 99 9.00 -6.12 -7.18
C GLY A 99 8.97 -6.78 -5.83
N LYS A 100 8.62 -8.08 -5.73
CA LYS A 100 8.34 -8.74 -4.44
C LYS A 100 7.37 -7.92 -3.59
N VAL A 101 6.30 -7.42 -4.21
CA VAL A 101 5.23 -6.68 -3.53
C VAL A 101 3.89 -7.28 -3.92
N VAL A 102 3.10 -7.65 -2.93
CA VAL A 102 1.73 -8.10 -3.17
C VAL A 102 0.82 -6.89 -3.09
N ALA A 103 0.40 -6.32 -4.22
CA ALA A 103 -0.34 -5.04 -4.22
C ALA A 103 -1.73 -5.10 -3.55
N SER A 104 -2.46 -6.21 -3.73
CA SER A 104 -3.81 -6.38 -3.17
C SER A 104 -3.78 -6.58 -1.65
N PHE A 105 -4.50 -5.71 -0.92
CA PHE A 105 -4.65 -5.84 0.53
C PHE A 105 -5.28 -7.19 0.93
N ALA A 106 -6.40 -7.56 0.28
CA ALA A 106 -7.05 -8.85 0.52
C ALA A 106 -6.12 -10.02 0.18
N GLY A 107 -5.35 -9.91 -0.91
CA GLY A 107 -4.34 -10.91 -1.27
C GLY A 107 -3.22 -11.04 -0.24
N ARG A 108 -2.77 -9.93 0.34
CA ARG A 108 -1.80 -9.93 1.45
C ARG A 108 -2.37 -10.58 2.71
N LYS A 109 -3.58 -10.19 3.12
CA LYS A 109 -4.25 -10.75 4.30
C LYS A 109 -4.38 -12.27 4.21
N ALA A 110 -4.87 -12.77 3.08
CA ALA A 110 -5.01 -14.20 2.83
C ALA A 110 -3.67 -14.95 2.84
N ALA A 111 -2.61 -14.35 2.28
CA ALA A 111 -1.26 -14.93 2.29
C ALA A 111 -0.69 -15.03 3.71
N ILE A 112 -0.88 -13.99 4.54
CA ILE A 112 -0.47 -13.98 5.95
C ILE A 112 -1.21 -15.08 6.72
N GLN A 113 -2.53 -15.15 6.62
CA GLN A 113 -3.36 -16.15 7.29
C GLN A 113 -2.92 -17.57 6.91
N THR A 114 -2.80 -17.85 5.61
CA THR A 114 -2.37 -19.16 5.10
C THR A 114 -1.00 -19.56 5.65
N ALA A 115 -0.05 -18.63 5.67
CA ALA A 115 1.30 -18.89 6.17
C ALA A 115 1.31 -19.13 7.70
N LEU A 116 0.55 -18.35 8.47
CA LEU A 116 0.42 -18.52 9.92
C LEU A 116 -0.21 -19.86 10.27
N GLU A 117 -1.32 -20.23 9.61
CA GLU A 117 -1.97 -21.53 9.80
C GLU A 117 -1.02 -22.70 9.47
N GLY A 118 -0.23 -22.57 8.40
CA GLY A 118 0.78 -23.56 8.03
C GLY A 118 1.83 -23.76 9.12
N GLN A 119 2.35 -22.67 9.69
CA GLN A 119 3.33 -22.75 10.78
C GLN A 119 2.72 -23.29 12.08
N ALA A 120 1.51 -22.84 12.43
CA ALA A 120 0.79 -23.32 13.61
C ALA A 120 0.57 -24.84 13.55
N ARG A 121 0.13 -25.38 12.40
CA ARG A 121 0.00 -26.83 12.21
C ARG A 121 1.32 -27.57 12.38
N ARG A 122 2.43 -27.04 11.83
CA ARG A 122 3.76 -27.65 11.96
C ARG A 122 4.24 -27.70 13.40
N LEU A 123 3.95 -26.66 14.18
CA LEU A 123 4.36 -26.54 15.58
C LEU A 123 3.36 -27.15 16.56
N ASN A 124 2.25 -27.70 16.07
CA ASN A 124 1.12 -28.12 16.88
C ASN A 124 0.64 -27.01 17.84
N ALA A 125 0.67 -25.77 17.35
CA ALA A 125 0.29 -24.56 18.06
C ALA A 125 -1.04 -24.02 17.51
N THR A 126 -1.65 -23.09 18.24
CA THR A 126 -2.81 -22.33 17.77
C THR A 126 -2.42 -20.87 17.62
N VAL A 127 -2.80 -20.25 16.50
CA VAL A 127 -2.61 -18.81 16.31
C VAL A 127 -3.55 -18.08 17.25
N ALA A 128 -3.03 -17.20 18.10
CA ALA A 128 -3.83 -16.26 18.85
C ALA A 128 -4.39 -15.21 17.86
N ALA A 129 -5.56 -15.50 17.29
CA ALA A 129 -6.14 -14.70 16.23
C ALA A 129 -6.68 -13.36 16.76
N ASP A 130 -6.22 -12.28 16.16
CA ASP A 130 -6.74 -10.92 16.33
C ASP A 130 -6.88 -10.29 14.96
N GLU A 131 -8.11 -10.01 14.55
CA GLU A 131 -8.42 -9.45 13.23
C GLU A 131 -7.89 -8.02 13.08
N ALA A 132 -7.91 -7.22 14.14
CA ALA A 132 -7.41 -5.85 14.09
C ALA A 132 -5.89 -5.84 13.93
N LEU A 133 -5.19 -6.72 14.67
CA LEU A 133 -3.75 -6.90 14.52
C LEU A 133 -3.40 -7.44 13.12
N LEU A 134 -4.17 -8.38 12.60
CA LEU A 134 -3.96 -8.91 11.26
C LEU A 134 -4.12 -7.82 10.18
N ASP A 135 -5.13 -6.96 10.32
CA ASP A 135 -5.33 -5.83 9.41
C ASP A 135 -4.19 -4.82 9.50
N GLU A 136 -3.70 -4.53 10.70
CA GLU A 136 -2.54 -3.67 10.93
C GLU A 136 -1.27 -4.25 10.26
N VAL A 137 -0.95 -5.52 10.52
CA VAL A 137 0.21 -6.18 9.90
C VAL A 137 0.08 -6.22 8.38
N THR A 138 -1.13 -6.46 7.85
CA THR A 138 -1.41 -6.46 6.41
C THR A 138 -1.18 -5.08 5.77
N ALA A 139 -1.42 -4.00 6.53
CA ALA A 139 -1.17 -2.63 6.10
C ALA A 139 0.32 -2.23 6.15
N LEU A 140 1.10 -2.88 7.02
CA LEU A 140 2.52 -2.58 7.22
C LEU A 140 3.47 -3.38 6.32
N VAL A 141 3.08 -4.59 5.93
CA VAL A 141 3.94 -5.53 5.21
C VAL A 141 3.57 -5.58 3.73
N GLU A 142 4.54 -5.33 2.85
CA GLU A 142 4.35 -5.42 1.40
C GLU A 142 4.62 -6.81 0.81
N TRP A 143 5.49 -7.59 1.48
CA TRP A 143 5.82 -8.98 1.16
C TRP A 143 5.74 -9.87 2.41
N PRO A 144 4.61 -10.59 2.61
CA PRO A 144 4.43 -11.40 3.80
C PRO A 144 5.42 -12.55 3.92
N VAL A 145 6.15 -12.59 5.03
CA VAL A 145 6.97 -13.74 5.46
C VAL A 145 6.72 -13.97 6.95
N VAL A 146 6.27 -15.17 7.30
CA VAL A 146 6.09 -15.58 8.70
C VAL A 146 7.42 -16.08 9.24
N LEU A 147 7.83 -15.50 10.36
CA LEU A 147 9.01 -15.92 11.11
C LEU A 147 8.57 -16.61 12.39
N GLU A 148 9.21 -17.72 12.71
CA GLU A 148 9.08 -18.38 14.01
C GLU A 148 10.21 -17.91 14.93
N ALA A 149 9.85 -17.51 16.14
CA ALA A 149 10.78 -17.22 17.20
C ALA A 149 10.17 -17.68 18.53
N GLY A 150 11.02 -18.08 19.48
CA GLY A 150 10.62 -18.53 20.80
C GLY A 150 11.45 -17.86 21.88
N PHE A 151 10.90 -17.82 23.09
CA PHE A 151 11.60 -17.40 24.30
C PHE A 151 11.92 -18.63 25.14
N GLU A 152 13.04 -18.59 25.88
CA GLU A 152 13.30 -19.61 26.89
C GLU A 152 12.28 -19.50 28.04
N GLU A 153 11.86 -20.64 28.59
CA GLU A 153 10.77 -20.73 29.57
C GLU A 153 10.99 -19.83 30.80
N HIS A 154 12.24 -19.68 31.24
CA HIS A 154 12.58 -18.86 32.39
C HIS A 154 12.33 -17.35 32.17
N PHE A 155 12.32 -16.87 30.91
CA PHE A 155 11.96 -15.48 30.58
C PHE A 155 10.44 -15.25 30.56
N LEU A 156 9.63 -16.31 30.55
CA LEU A 156 8.16 -16.22 30.63
C LEU A 156 7.67 -16.11 32.07
N ALA A 157 8.55 -16.35 33.05
CA ALA A 157 8.23 -16.16 34.46
C ALA A 157 8.10 -14.67 34.78
N VAL A 158 6.92 -14.26 35.22
CA VAL A 158 6.69 -12.89 35.70
C VAL A 158 7.43 -12.70 37.02
N PRO A 159 8.36 -11.73 37.15
CA PRO A 159 9.03 -11.44 38.40
C PRO A 159 8.04 -11.06 39.49
N GLN A 160 8.33 -11.44 40.74
CA GLN A 160 7.45 -11.17 41.87
C GLN A 160 7.22 -9.66 42.09
N GLU A 161 8.17 -8.80 41.68
CA GLU A 161 8.04 -7.34 41.80
C GLU A 161 7.03 -6.71 40.81
N CYS A 162 6.61 -7.42 39.76
CA CYS A 162 5.62 -6.92 38.78
C CYS A 162 4.17 -7.27 39.13
N LEU A 163 3.94 -7.99 40.24
CA LEU A 163 2.63 -8.35 40.77
C LEU A 163 2.27 -7.41 41.94
N ILE A 164 1.98 -6.14 41.66
CA ILE A 164 1.48 -5.15 42.64
C ILE A 164 0.11 -4.65 42.20
#